data_AF-A0A7C0W202-F1
#
_entry.id   AF-A0A7C0W202-F1
#
_cell.length_a   1.000
_cell.length_b   1.000
_cell.length_c   1.000
_cell.angle_alpha   90.00
_cell.angle_beta   90.00
_cell.angle_gamma   90.00
#
_symmetry.space_group_name_H-M   'P 1'
#
loop_
_entity.id
_entity.type
_entity.pdbx_description
1 polymer ?
#
loop_
_entity_poly.entity_id
_entity_poly.type
_entity_poly.pdbx_seq_one_letter_code
_entity_poly.pdbx_strand_id
1 'polypeptide(L)'
;MKLDRGDFEAENLIVWEKTIGELFPIAIPNKCIWKDVDSIVSVLKKLSSVGNLNHTLFPAGGGHDLVGAKKSSERGCIEFNTPHSVRIVRPKLLEFNYFPNNIEWAYFRLETGGLKPITPDIEPFSIKEKLTEIKPGDYMEKEVWEKGYLSYDEKGNRILLPKSARLVSRYFRGSFVIFAKSSPYHKNHITYDARHDKMNSKKFRQYIEKCIIKFKEEN
;
A
#
# COMPACT_ATOMS: atom_id res chain seq x y z
N MET A 1 -22.81 13.89 -11.09
CA MET A 1 -22.75 15.09 -10.24
C MET A 1 -21.41 15.06 -9.52
N LYS A 2 -20.51 16.03 -9.79
CA LYS A 2 -19.25 16.13 -9.03
C LYS A 2 -19.62 16.72 -7.66
N LEU A 3 -19.36 15.99 -6.59
CA LEU A 3 -19.46 16.53 -5.23
C LEU A 3 -18.53 17.74 -5.12
N ASP A 4 -18.91 18.73 -4.33
CA ASP A 4 -17.95 19.76 -3.94
C ASP A 4 -16.86 19.14 -3.05
N ARG A 5 -15.77 19.87 -2.83
CA ARG A 5 -14.63 19.34 -2.06
C ARG A 5 -14.99 19.07 -0.59
N GLY A 6 -15.83 19.89 0.02
CA GLY A 6 -16.24 19.74 1.41
C GLY A 6 -17.13 18.51 1.61
N ASP A 7 -18.10 18.33 0.71
CA ASP A 7 -18.98 17.16 0.68
C ASP A 7 -18.18 15.86 0.52
N PHE A 8 -17.18 15.86 -0.37
CA PHE A 8 -16.28 14.72 -0.52
C PHE A 8 -15.46 14.43 0.75
N GLU A 9 -14.88 15.46 1.38
CA GLU A 9 -14.06 15.29 2.59
C GLU A 9 -14.88 14.67 3.72
N ALA A 10 -16.10 15.17 3.94
CA ALA A 10 -17.02 14.65 4.96
C ALA A 10 -17.49 13.21 4.64
N GLU A 11 -17.93 12.94 3.41
CA GLU A 11 -18.38 11.61 3.01
C GLU A 11 -17.26 10.57 3.15
N ASN A 12 -16.03 10.92 2.75
CA ASN A 12 -14.88 10.02 2.87
C ASN A 12 -14.64 9.58 4.33
N LEU A 13 -14.72 10.52 5.28
CA LEU A 13 -14.50 10.22 6.70
C LEU A 13 -15.65 9.41 7.31
N ILE A 14 -16.90 9.68 6.93
CA ILE A 14 -18.06 8.88 7.35
C ILE A 14 -17.91 7.42 6.89
N VAL A 15 -17.51 7.23 5.63
CA VAL A 15 -17.33 5.88 5.08
C VAL A 15 -16.10 5.19 5.70
N TRP A 16 -15.05 5.95 6.05
CA TRP A 16 -13.90 5.45 6.78
C TRP A 16 -14.28 4.94 8.17
N GLU A 17 -15.01 5.74 8.93
CA GLU A 17 -15.53 5.35 10.25
C GLU A 17 -16.41 4.11 10.16
N LYS A 18 -17.35 4.07 9.21
CA LYS A 18 -18.20 2.89 8.97
C LYS A 18 -17.36 1.65 8.66
N THR A 19 -16.34 1.78 7.80
CA THR A 19 -15.46 0.66 7.43
C THR A 19 -14.68 0.13 8.63
N ILE A 20 -14.21 1.01 9.52
CA ILE A 20 -13.57 0.62 10.78
C ILE A 20 -14.58 -0.05 11.73
N GLY A 21 -15.79 0.49 11.85
CA GLY A 21 -16.86 -0.11 12.65
C GLY A 21 -17.24 -1.53 12.17
N GLU A 22 -17.23 -1.77 10.87
CA GLU A 22 -17.46 -3.11 10.29
C GLU A 22 -16.29 -4.08 10.59
N LEU A 23 -15.06 -3.59 10.75
CA LEU A 23 -13.92 -4.40 11.18
C LEU A 23 -13.95 -4.70 12.69
N PHE A 24 -14.55 -3.80 13.48
CA PHE A 24 -14.57 -3.85 14.95
C PHE A 24 -15.98 -3.57 15.51
N PRO A 25 -16.95 -4.49 15.33
CA PRO A 25 -18.38 -4.23 15.53
C PRO A 25 -18.79 -4.00 16.99
N ILE A 26 -17.98 -4.44 17.96
CA ILE A 26 -18.29 -4.30 19.39
C ILE A 26 -17.59 -3.09 20.00
N ALA A 27 -16.29 -2.95 19.75
CA ALA A 27 -15.48 -1.85 20.23
C ALA A 27 -14.23 -1.71 19.36
N ILE A 28 -13.83 -0.46 19.07
CA ILE A 28 -12.64 -0.17 18.27
C ILE A 28 -11.41 -0.19 19.19
N PRO A 29 -10.46 -1.13 19.02
CA PRO A 29 -9.27 -1.18 19.85
C PRO A 29 -8.29 -0.07 19.46
N ASN A 30 -7.59 0.52 20.44
CA ASN A 30 -6.53 1.52 20.18
C ASN A 30 -5.43 0.97 19.26
N LYS A 31 -5.19 -0.34 19.32
CA LYS A 31 -4.25 -1.06 18.45
C LYS A 31 -4.74 -2.49 18.20
N CYS A 32 -4.65 -2.95 16.95
CA CYS A 32 -4.84 -4.36 16.57
C CYS A 32 -3.67 -4.80 15.67
N ILE A 33 -3.25 -6.07 15.74
CA ILE A 33 -2.15 -6.61 14.94
C ILE A 33 -2.58 -7.94 14.30
N TRP A 34 -2.41 -8.04 12.98
CA TRP A 34 -2.54 -9.29 12.24
C TRP A 34 -1.17 -9.73 11.74
N LYS A 35 -0.84 -11.02 11.89
CA LYS A 35 0.43 -11.60 11.45
C LYS A 35 0.25 -12.68 10.39
N ASP A 36 -0.90 -13.33 10.35
CA ASP A 36 -1.22 -14.33 9.35
C ASP A 36 -1.62 -13.64 8.02
N VAL A 37 -1.22 -14.27 6.92
CA VAL A 37 -1.40 -13.70 5.57
C VAL A 37 -2.87 -13.56 5.21
N ASP A 38 -3.72 -14.51 5.64
CA ASP A 38 -5.15 -14.53 5.29
C ASP A 38 -5.92 -13.36 5.91
N SER A 39 -5.69 -13.08 7.19
CA SER A 39 -6.30 -11.93 7.86
C SER A 39 -5.79 -10.61 7.29
N ILE A 40 -4.48 -10.50 7.02
CA ILE A 40 -3.90 -9.30 6.40
C ILE A 40 -4.56 -9.03 5.03
N VAL A 41 -4.67 -10.06 4.17
CA VAL A 41 -5.33 -9.92 2.86
C VAL A 41 -6.79 -9.53 3.03
N SER A 42 -7.51 -10.11 4.00
CA SER A 42 -8.93 -9.83 4.24
C SER A 42 -9.16 -8.38 4.66
N VAL A 43 -8.33 -7.84 5.56
CA VAL A 43 -8.40 -6.44 5.97
C VAL A 43 -8.07 -5.51 4.80
N LEU A 44 -6.98 -5.76 4.07
CA LEU A 44 -6.61 -4.94 2.91
C LEU A 44 -7.69 -4.99 1.81
N LYS A 45 -8.31 -6.15 1.58
CA LYS A 45 -9.45 -6.29 0.66
C LYS A 45 -10.62 -5.41 1.09
N LYS A 46 -10.96 -5.42 2.38
CA LYS A 46 -12.03 -4.57 2.93
C LYS A 46 -11.77 -3.10 2.65
N LEU A 47 -10.57 -2.61 2.96
CA LEU A 47 -10.16 -1.22 2.71
C LEU A 47 -10.16 -0.85 1.22
N SER A 48 -9.87 -1.82 0.36
CA SER A 48 -9.83 -1.64 -1.10
C SER A 48 -11.18 -1.74 -1.80
N SER A 49 -12.19 -2.32 -1.12
CA SER A 49 -13.52 -2.57 -1.70
C SER A 49 -14.36 -1.31 -1.86
N VAL A 50 -13.93 -0.22 -1.22
CA VAL A 50 -14.62 1.08 -1.23
C VAL A 50 -13.79 2.05 -2.06
N GLY A 51 -14.37 2.52 -3.17
CA GLY A 51 -13.73 3.49 -4.06
C GLY A 51 -13.42 4.81 -3.34
N ASN A 52 -12.27 5.42 -3.65
CA ASN A 52 -11.79 6.69 -3.08
C ASN A 52 -11.67 6.75 -1.55
N LEU A 53 -11.76 5.62 -0.84
CA LEU A 53 -11.76 5.59 0.62
C LEU A 53 -10.40 5.95 1.21
N ASN A 54 -9.35 5.31 0.70
CA ASN A 54 -8.05 5.29 1.34
C ASN A 54 -6.98 5.92 0.45
N HIS A 55 -5.85 6.26 1.07
CA HIS A 55 -4.61 6.57 0.38
C HIS A 55 -3.46 5.84 1.08
N THR A 56 -2.66 5.11 0.29
CA THR A 56 -1.53 4.32 0.77
C THR A 56 -0.22 5.03 0.45
N LEU A 57 0.52 5.44 1.48
CA LEU A 57 1.84 6.03 1.35
C LEU A 57 2.91 4.94 1.34
N PHE A 58 3.94 5.16 0.52
CA PHE A 58 4.95 4.15 0.24
C PHE A 58 6.26 4.40 0.98
N PRO A 59 7.05 3.34 1.27
CA PRO A 59 8.31 3.46 2.01
C PRO A 59 9.44 4.17 1.25
N ALA A 60 9.30 4.38 -0.07
CA ALA A 60 10.25 5.15 -0.88
C ALA A 60 9.70 6.53 -1.30
N GLY A 61 8.59 6.96 -0.71
CA GLY A 61 7.92 8.21 -1.02
C GLY A 61 6.82 8.05 -2.06
N GLY A 62 6.00 9.09 -2.19
CA GLY A 62 4.76 9.03 -2.96
C GLY A 62 3.67 8.20 -2.28
N GLY A 63 2.58 7.98 -3.00
CA GLY A 63 1.45 7.18 -2.53
C GLY A 63 0.38 7.03 -3.59
N HIS A 64 -0.44 6.01 -3.45
CA HIS A 64 -1.60 5.76 -4.29
C HIS A 64 -2.71 5.07 -3.50
N ASP A 65 -3.91 5.11 -4.05
CA ASP A 65 -5.06 4.44 -3.44
C ASP A 65 -4.92 2.92 -3.59
N LEU A 66 -5.22 2.19 -2.51
CA LEU A 66 -5.31 0.74 -2.51
C LEU A 66 -6.62 0.32 -3.18
N VAL A 67 -6.52 -0.45 -4.28
CA VAL A 67 -7.69 -0.87 -5.09
C VAL A 67 -7.89 -2.39 -5.14
N GLY A 68 -7.04 -3.15 -4.47
CA GLY A 68 -7.23 -4.59 -4.30
C GLY A 68 -6.11 -5.22 -3.50
N ALA A 69 -6.38 -6.38 -2.92
CA ALA A 69 -5.36 -7.22 -2.29
C ALA A 69 -5.67 -8.70 -2.47
N LYS A 70 -4.64 -9.54 -2.60
CA LYS A 70 -4.74 -11.00 -2.69
C LYS A 70 -3.43 -11.67 -2.28
N LYS A 71 -3.44 -12.99 -2.16
CA LYS A 71 -2.20 -13.78 -2.05
C LYS A 71 -1.42 -13.68 -3.37
N SER A 72 -0.09 -13.62 -3.26
CA SER A 72 0.80 -13.69 -4.42
C SER A 72 1.06 -15.15 -4.80
N SER A 73 1.55 -15.37 -6.03
CA SER A 73 2.17 -16.63 -6.45
C SER A 73 3.44 -16.95 -5.67
N GLU A 74 4.15 -15.91 -5.18
CA GLU A 74 5.29 -16.10 -4.30
C GLU A 74 4.85 -16.56 -2.90
N ARG A 75 5.39 -17.70 -2.44
CA ARG A 75 4.99 -18.32 -1.17
C ARG A 75 5.17 -17.36 0.00
N GLY A 76 4.09 -17.13 0.74
CA GLY A 76 4.07 -16.25 1.92
C GLY A 76 4.03 -14.76 1.58
N CYS A 77 3.88 -14.39 0.31
CA CYS A 77 3.74 -13.02 -0.14
C CYS A 77 2.27 -12.68 -0.44
N ILE A 78 2.00 -11.38 -0.44
CA ILE A 78 0.74 -10.81 -0.89
C ILE A 78 0.98 -9.87 -2.06
N GLU A 79 -0.04 -9.71 -2.87
CA GLU A 79 -0.16 -8.66 -3.86
C GLU A 79 -1.18 -7.65 -3.38
N PHE A 80 -0.83 -6.36 -3.49
CA PHE A 80 -1.83 -5.32 -3.46
C PHE A 80 -1.71 -4.43 -4.69
N ASN A 81 -2.87 -3.98 -5.16
CA ASN A 81 -3.00 -3.22 -6.38
C ASN A 81 -3.12 -1.75 -6.01
N THR A 82 -2.41 -0.92 -6.76
CA THR A 82 -2.75 0.50 -6.89
C THR A 82 -2.99 0.78 -8.38
N PRO A 83 -3.44 1.99 -8.77
CA PRO A 83 -3.60 2.31 -10.19
C PRO A 83 -2.36 1.96 -11.00
N HIS A 84 -2.58 1.24 -12.10
CA HIS A 84 -1.60 0.87 -13.13
C HIS A 84 -0.43 -0.03 -12.71
N SER A 85 -0.35 -0.52 -11.47
CA SER A 85 0.76 -1.41 -11.10
C SER A 85 0.48 -2.23 -9.84
N VAL A 86 1.04 -3.44 -9.81
CA VAL A 86 0.93 -4.42 -8.71
C VAL A 86 2.14 -4.32 -7.80
N ARG A 87 1.94 -4.50 -6.49
CA ARG A 87 3.00 -4.48 -5.48
C ARG A 87 3.04 -5.84 -4.82
N ILE A 88 4.19 -6.50 -4.92
CA ILE A 88 4.43 -7.79 -4.28
C ILE A 88 5.28 -7.54 -3.04
N VAL A 89 4.78 -7.98 -1.89
CA VAL A 89 5.46 -7.85 -0.60
C VAL A 89 5.36 -9.14 0.18
N ARG A 90 6.36 -9.42 1.01
CA ARG A 90 6.23 -10.39 2.10
C ARG A 90 5.81 -9.65 3.37
N PRO A 91 4.56 -9.79 3.84
CA PRO A 91 4.11 -9.10 5.02
C PRO A 91 4.77 -9.71 6.26
N LYS A 92 5.21 -8.87 7.19
CA LYS A 92 5.58 -9.29 8.55
C LYS A 92 4.37 -9.19 9.47
N LEU A 93 3.65 -8.07 9.36
CA LEU A 93 2.43 -7.80 10.12
C LEU A 93 1.67 -6.62 9.49
N LEU A 94 0.39 -6.54 9.79
CA LEU A 94 -0.45 -5.37 9.60
C LEU A 94 -0.88 -4.87 10.97
N GLU A 95 -0.70 -3.57 11.25
CA GLU A 95 -1.19 -2.95 12.48
C GLU A 95 -2.30 -1.97 12.16
N PHE A 96 -3.39 -2.01 12.89
CA PHE A 96 -4.35 -0.93 12.98
C PHE A 96 -4.01 -0.04 14.18
N ASN A 97 -4.07 1.26 14.00
CA ASN A 97 -3.85 2.26 15.05
C ASN A 97 -5.04 3.22 15.09
N TYR A 98 -5.70 3.26 16.24
CA TYR A 98 -6.82 4.14 16.53
C TYR A 98 -6.47 5.12 17.65
N PHE A 99 -7.04 6.32 17.55
CA PHE A 99 -6.94 7.40 18.51
C PHE A 99 -8.36 7.80 18.92
N PRO A 100 -8.77 7.59 20.18
CA PRO A 100 -10.13 7.92 20.63
C PRO A 100 -10.52 9.35 20.27
N ASN A 101 -11.72 9.54 19.74
CA ASN A 101 -12.25 10.82 19.27
C ASN A 101 -11.46 11.49 18.13
N ASN A 102 -10.60 10.75 17.42
CA ASN A 102 -9.78 11.25 16.30
C ASN A 102 -9.68 10.17 15.20
N ILE A 103 -10.82 9.64 14.75
CA ILE A 103 -10.89 8.51 13.81
C ILE A 103 -10.32 8.85 12.42
N GLU A 104 -10.36 10.12 12.03
CA GLU A 104 -9.75 10.69 10.83
C GLU A 104 -8.22 10.57 10.81
N TRP A 105 -7.59 10.31 11.97
CA TRP A 105 -6.17 10.01 12.11
C TRP A 105 -5.87 8.53 12.25
N ALA A 106 -6.89 7.67 12.30
CA ALA A 106 -6.69 6.23 12.36
C ALA A 106 -6.00 5.73 11.07
N TYR A 107 -5.11 4.76 11.21
CA TYR A 107 -4.36 4.23 10.08
C TYR A 107 -4.01 2.76 10.22
N PHE A 108 -3.74 2.15 9.07
CA PHE A 108 -3.14 0.82 9.00
C PHE A 108 -1.68 0.94 8.60
N ARG A 109 -0.79 0.17 9.23
CA ARG A 109 0.63 0.09 8.91
C ARG A 109 0.99 -1.34 8.51
N LEU A 110 1.31 -1.53 7.24
CA LEU A 110 1.77 -2.81 6.70
C LEU A 110 3.30 -2.83 6.73
N GLU A 111 3.87 -3.58 7.67
CA GLU A 111 5.32 -3.80 7.70
C GLU A 111 5.69 -4.99 6.83
N THR A 112 6.71 -4.82 5.99
CA THR A 112 7.13 -5.83 5.01
C THR A 112 8.61 -6.15 5.14
N GLY A 113 8.99 -7.35 4.72
CA GLY A 113 10.40 -7.67 4.55
C GLY A 113 10.69 -9.13 4.22
N GLY A 114 11.92 -9.38 3.78
CA GLY A 114 12.44 -10.73 3.57
C GLY A 114 12.30 -11.26 2.15
N LEU A 115 11.89 -10.41 1.19
CA LEU A 115 12.11 -10.70 -0.23
C LEU A 115 13.55 -10.37 -0.60
N LYS A 116 14.14 -11.21 -1.44
CA LYS A 116 15.44 -10.97 -2.06
C LYS A 116 15.24 -10.45 -3.49
N PRO A 117 16.15 -9.59 -3.99
CA PRO A 117 16.13 -9.16 -5.37
C PRO A 117 16.26 -10.36 -6.31
N ILE A 118 15.56 -10.28 -7.44
CA ILE A 118 15.77 -11.17 -8.59
C ILE A 118 16.81 -10.56 -9.52
N THR A 119 16.78 -9.24 -9.69
CA THR A 119 17.75 -8.51 -10.51
C THR A 119 19.15 -8.67 -9.91
N PRO A 120 20.14 -9.20 -10.66
CA PRO A 120 21.53 -9.24 -10.25
C PRO A 120 22.08 -7.83 -10.00
N ASP A 121 23.03 -7.70 -9.08
CA ASP A 121 23.79 -6.46 -8.85
C ASP A 121 22.95 -5.20 -8.59
N ILE A 122 21.74 -5.38 -8.03
CA ILE A 122 20.89 -4.25 -7.65
C ILE A 122 21.60 -3.38 -6.60
N GLU A 123 21.42 -2.06 -6.71
CA GLU A 123 21.96 -1.07 -5.77
C GLU A 123 21.73 -1.49 -4.31
N PRO A 124 22.77 -1.56 -3.45
CA PRO A 124 22.68 -2.15 -2.11
C PRO A 124 21.59 -1.56 -1.20
N PHE A 125 21.23 -0.29 -1.42
CA PHE A 125 20.25 0.42 -0.62
C PHE A 125 18.81 0.31 -1.17
N SER A 126 18.63 -0.30 -2.34
CA SER A 126 17.33 -0.51 -2.95
C SER A 126 16.39 -1.25 -2.01
N ILE A 127 15.18 -0.73 -1.87
CA ILE A 127 14.13 -1.38 -1.08
C ILE A 127 13.12 -2.13 -1.95
N LYS A 128 13.23 -1.99 -3.27
CA LYS A 128 12.35 -2.59 -4.26
C LYS A 128 13.04 -2.71 -5.61
N GLU A 129 12.47 -3.55 -6.46
CA GLU A 129 12.76 -3.64 -7.90
C GLU A 129 11.46 -3.57 -8.71
N LYS A 130 11.57 -3.19 -9.97
CA LYS A 130 10.47 -3.27 -10.95
C LYS A 130 10.81 -4.33 -11.96
N LEU A 131 9.86 -5.20 -12.26
CA LEU A 131 10.04 -6.35 -13.16
C LEU A 131 8.83 -6.53 -14.05
N THR A 132 9.04 -7.21 -15.17
CA THR A 132 7.97 -7.74 -16.00
C THR A 132 7.68 -9.17 -15.53
N GLU A 133 6.50 -9.41 -14.95
CA GLU A 133 6.06 -10.78 -14.66
C GLU A 133 5.35 -11.33 -15.90
N ILE A 134 5.90 -12.37 -16.53
CA ILE A 134 5.38 -12.96 -17.78
C ILE A 134 4.28 -13.99 -17.47
N LYS A 135 4.50 -14.79 -16.42
CA LYS A 135 3.51 -15.69 -15.82
C LYS A 135 3.73 -15.70 -14.29
N PRO A 136 2.75 -16.14 -13.49
CA PRO A 136 2.85 -16.03 -12.03
C PRO A 136 4.16 -16.57 -11.46
N GLY A 137 4.98 -15.70 -10.84
CA GLY A 137 6.28 -16.03 -10.25
C GLY A 137 7.46 -16.11 -11.23
N ASP A 138 7.25 -15.84 -12.52
CA ASP A 138 8.28 -15.85 -13.57
C ASP A 138 8.52 -14.44 -14.09
N TYR A 139 9.75 -13.97 -13.89
CA TYR A 139 10.09 -12.56 -14.01
C TYR A 139 11.19 -12.33 -15.04
N MET A 140 11.06 -11.23 -15.76
CA MET A 140 12.06 -10.67 -16.66
C MET A 140 12.34 -9.21 -16.30
N GLU A 141 13.37 -8.65 -16.91
CA GLU A 141 13.71 -7.22 -16.85
C GLU A 141 12.50 -6.33 -17.19
N LYS A 142 12.40 -5.15 -16.56
CA LYS A 142 11.27 -4.23 -16.79
C LYS A 142 11.24 -3.70 -18.22
N GLU A 143 12.40 -3.65 -18.87
CA GLU A 143 12.61 -3.19 -20.25
C GLU A 143 11.79 -4.05 -21.23
N VAL A 144 11.54 -5.33 -20.91
CA VAL A 144 10.68 -6.23 -21.70
C VAL A 144 9.24 -5.70 -21.79
N TRP A 145 8.71 -5.15 -20.69
CA TRP A 145 7.40 -4.49 -20.67
C TRP A 145 7.39 -3.21 -21.50
N GLU A 146 8.42 -2.38 -21.35
CA GLU A 146 8.57 -1.10 -22.06
C GLU A 146 8.69 -1.32 -23.59
N LYS A 147 9.40 -2.38 -23.98
CA LYS A 147 9.60 -2.80 -25.37
C LYS A 147 8.34 -3.39 -26.01
N GLY A 148 7.49 -4.05 -25.21
CA GLY A 148 6.22 -4.64 -25.64
C GLY A 148 6.30 -6.02 -26.31
N TYR A 149 7.47 -6.68 -26.31
CA TYR A 149 7.64 -8.03 -26.85
C TYR A 149 8.82 -8.76 -26.18
N LEU A 150 8.78 -10.09 -26.16
CA LEU A 150 9.78 -10.95 -25.51
C LEU A 150 11.10 -11.02 -26.30
N SER A 151 11.01 -11.47 -27.55
CA SER A 151 12.17 -11.75 -28.40
C SER A 151 11.76 -11.79 -29.88
N TYR A 152 12.62 -12.33 -30.73
CA TYR A 152 12.33 -12.61 -32.13
C TYR A 152 12.34 -14.11 -32.37
N ASP A 153 11.47 -14.59 -33.26
CA ASP A 153 11.51 -15.96 -33.77
C ASP A 153 12.64 -16.12 -34.81
N GLU A 154 12.83 -17.35 -35.30
CA GLU A 154 13.85 -17.68 -36.32
C GLU A 154 13.67 -16.92 -37.65
N LYS A 155 12.46 -16.41 -37.90
CA LYS A 155 12.11 -15.63 -39.09
C LYS A 155 12.23 -14.12 -38.86
N GLY A 156 12.67 -13.69 -37.69
CA GLY A 156 12.78 -12.27 -37.32
C GLY A 156 11.46 -11.60 -36.94
N ASN A 157 10.38 -12.35 -36.70
CA ASN A 157 9.12 -11.79 -36.21
C ASN A 157 9.14 -11.63 -34.70
N ARG A 158 8.47 -10.59 -34.18
CA ARG A 158 8.38 -10.34 -32.74
C ARG A 158 7.52 -11.40 -32.05
N ILE A 159 8.04 -11.99 -30.98
CA ILE A 159 7.27 -12.82 -30.05
C ILE A 159 6.61 -11.90 -29.02
N LEU A 160 5.29 -11.73 -29.10
CA LEU A 160 4.54 -10.82 -28.24
C LEU A 160 4.56 -11.23 -26.77
N LEU A 161 4.32 -10.25 -25.89
CA LEU A 161 4.07 -10.53 -24.47
C LEU A 161 2.78 -11.35 -24.33
N PRO A 162 2.75 -12.37 -23.45
CA PRO A 162 1.52 -13.09 -23.17
C PRO A 162 0.51 -12.17 -22.49
N LYS A 163 -0.79 -12.50 -22.59
CA LYS A 163 -1.88 -11.73 -21.95
C LYS A 163 -1.76 -11.64 -20.43
N SER A 164 -1.05 -12.59 -19.80
CA SER A 164 -0.75 -12.59 -18.37
C SER A 164 0.36 -11.61 -17.99
N ALA A 165 1.12 -11.09 -18.96
CA ALA A 165 2.24 -10.22 -18.68
C ALA A 165 1.78 -8.95 -17.97
N ARG A 166 2.51 -8.53 -16.94
CA ARG A 166 2.22 -7.32 -16.18
C ARG A 166 3.47 -6.72 -15.56
N LEU A 167 3.45 -5.40 -15.36
CA LEU A 167 4.48 -4.70 -14.60
C LEU A 167 4.22 -4.83 -13.10
N VAL A 168 5.21 -5.34 -12.37
CA VAL A 168 5.16 -5.51 -10.91
C VAL A 168 6.28 -4.72 -10.23
N SER A 169 6.02 -4.30 -9.00
CA SER A 169 7.05 -3.79 -8.08
C SER A 169 7.20 -4.76 -6.90
N ARG A 170 8.35 -5.42 -6.78
CA ARG A 170 8.66 -6.31 -5.65
C ARG A 170 9.41 -5.51 -4.60
N TYR A 171 8.89 -5.48 -3.37
CA TYR A 171 9.50 -4.73 -2.26
C TYR A 171 10.20 -5.69 -1.29
N PHE A 172 11.49 -5.46 -1.05
CA PHE A 172 12.35 -6.28 -0.18
C PHE A 172 12.14 -5.98 1.30
N ARG A 173 11.73 -4.74 1.59
CA ARG A 173 11.50 -4.19 2.93
C ARG A 173 10.69 -2.90 2.83
N GLY A 174 10.27 -2.44 4.00
CA GLY A 174 9.66 -1.13 4.20
C GLY A 174 8.26 -1.25 4.79
N SER A 175 7.72 -0.12 5.19
CA SER A 175 6.44 0.03 5.85
C SER A 175 5.54 0.89 4.98
N PHE A 176 4.34 0.42 4.71
CA PHE A 176 3.29 1.19 4.05
C PHE A 176 2.33 1.69 5.12
N VAL A 177 1.78 2.88 4.94
CA VAL A 177 0.72 3.39 5.82
C VAL A 177 -0.51 3.76 5.00
N ILE A 178 -1.68 3.39 5.49
CA ILE A 178 -2.97 3.53 4.82
C ILE A 178 -3.85 4.39 5.73
N PHE A 179 -4.20 5.58 5.24
CA PHE A 179 -5.09 6.52 5.92
C PHE A 179 -6.37 6.69 5.09
N ALA A 180 -7.42 7.25 5.71
CA ALA A 180 -8.51 7.86 4.96
C ALA A 180 -7.94 8.90 3.98
N LYS A 181 -8.50 8.99 2.78
CA LYS A 181 -8.03 9.95 1.76
C LYS A 181 -8.11 11.39 2.27
N SER A 182 -9.16 11.71 3.02
CA SER A 182 -9.41 13.01 3.64
C SER A 182 -8.77 13.17 5.02
N SER A 183 -7.91 12.24 5.45
CA SER A 183 -7.19 12.35 6.72
C SER A 183 -6.39 13.66 6.77
N PRO A 184 -6.43 14.40 7.90
CA PRO A 184 -5.61 15.59 8.09
C PRO A 184 -4.10 15.33 7.94
N TYR A 185 -3.67 14.07 8.09
CA TYR A 185 -2.30 13.67 7.81
C TYR A 185 -1.83 14.11 6.42
N HIS A 186 -2.68 13.94 5.38
CA HIS A 186 -2.33 14.33 4.01
C HIS A 186 -2.30 15.84 3.76
N LYS A 187 -2.86 16.67 4.65
CA LYS A 187 -2.88 18.13 4.51
C LYS A 187 -1.49 18.75 4.69
N ASN A 188 -0.53 17.99 5.22
CA ASN A 188 0.87 18.38 5.27
C ASN A 188 1.63 17.85 4.04
N HIS A 189 2.06 18.75 3.16
CA HIS A 189 2.80 18.41 1.92
C HIS A 189 4.06 17.57 2.14
N ILE A 190 4.61 17.55 3.35
CA ILE A 190 5.83 16.81 3.69
C ILE A 190 5.54 15.32 4.01
N THR A 191 4.28 14.85 3.98
CA THR A 191 3.95 13.44 4.28
C THR A 191 4.36 12.42 3.21
N TYR A 192 4.78 12.90 2.04
CA TYR A 192 5.28 12.07 0.94
C TYR A 192 6.79 11.80 1.00
N ASP A 193 7.48 12.24 2.06
CA ASP A 193 8.92 12.06 2.29
C ASP A 193 9.31 10.68 2.87
N ALA A 194 8.34 9.76 2.95
CA ALA A 194 8.45 8.43 3.54
C ALA A 194 8.91 8.41 5.02
N ARG A 195 8.68 9.48 5.80
CA ARG A 195 9.03 9.52 7.23
C ARG A 195 8.51 8.34 8.04
N HIS A 196 7.36 7.79 7.66
CA HIS A 196 6.74 6.65 8.33
C HIS A 196 7.62 5.39 8.24
N ASP A 197 8.42 5.24 7.19
CA ASP A 197 9.34 4.12 7.03
C ASP A 197 10.65 4.30 7.82
N LYS A 198 11.06 5.55 8.04
CA LYS A 198 12.20 5.91 8.90
C LYS A 198 11.90 5.69 10.39
N MET A 199 10.65 5.37 10.74
CA MET A 199 10.17 5.18 12.10
C MET A 199 9.64 3.75 12.29
N ASN A 200 9.92 3.17 13.46
CA ASN A 200 9.22 1.97 13.88
C ASN A 200 7.76 2.29 14.29
N SER A 201 6.94 1.25 14.47
CA SER A 201 5.53 1.35 14.88
C SER A 201 5.30 2.34 16.04
N LYS A 202 6.06 2.20 17.14
CA LYS A 202 5.90 3.03 18.33
C LYS A 202 6.23 4.50 18.05
N LYS A 203 7.36 4.78 17.40
CA LYS A 203 7.78 6.14 17.06
C LYS A 203 6.79 6.81 16.10
N PHE A 204 6.30 6.07 15.11
CA PHE A 204 5.34 6.61 14.16
C PHE A 204 4.00 6.93 14.82
N ARG A 205 3.49 6.06 15.70
CA ARG A 205 2.29 6.35 16.49
C ARG A 205 2.44 7.62 17.34
N GLN A 206 3.55 7.74 18.08
CA GLN A 206 3.85 8.93 18.88
C GLN A 206 3.95 10.20 18.03
N TYR A 207 4.47 10.08 16.81
CA TYR A 207 4.52 11.18 15.86
C TYR A 207 3.10 11.60 15.43
N ILE A 208 2.19 10.66 15.15
CA ILE A 208 0.79 10.98 14.85
C ILE A 208 0.09 11.62 16.05
N GLU A 209 0.32 11.16 17.28
CA GLU A 209 -0.23 11.78 18.49
C GLU A 209 0.17 13.26 18.61
N LYS A 210 1.43 13.59 18.31
CA LYS A 210 1.90 14.99 18.26
C LYS A 210 1.23 15.78 17.14
N CYS A 211 1.02 15.19 15.97
CA CYS A 211 0.29 15.83 14.87
C CYS A 211 -1.16 16.14 15.25
N ILE A 212 -1.83 15.24 15.95
CA ILE A 212 -3.20 15.44 16.44
C ILE A 212 -3.26 16.64 17.41
N ILE A 213 -2.35 16.71 18.38
CA ILE A 213 -2.29 17.83 19.34
C ILE A 213 -2.12 19.15 18.59
N LYS A 214 -1.11 19.22 17.71
CA LYS A 214 -0.85 20.43 16.93
C LYS A 214 -2.04 20.85 16.06
N PHE A 215 -2.70 19.89 15.41
CA PHE A 215 -3.86 20.17 14.55
C PHE A 215 -5.04 20.80 15.32
N LYS A 216 -5.25 20.39 16.58
CA LYS A 216 -6.28 20.95 17.47
C LYS A 216 -5.93 22.31 18.05
N GLU A 217 -4.66 22.67 18.09
CA GLU A 217 -4.24 24.02 18.49
C GLU A 217 -4.44 25.02 17.35
N GLU A 218 -4.45 24.54 16.10
CA GLU A 218 -4.53 25.36 14.88
C GLU A 218 -5.97 25.51 14.32
N ASN A 219 -6.96 24.75 14.82
CA ASN A 219 -8.36 24.73 14.36
C ASN A 219 -9.33 24.62 15.55
#